data_AF-A0A1X7R1S6-F1
#
_entry.id   AF-A0A1X7R1S6-F1
#
_cell.length_a   1.000
_cell.length_b   1.000
_cell.length_c   1.000
_cell.angle_alpha   90.00
_cell.angle_beta   90.00
_cell.angle_gamma   90.00
#
_symmetry.space_group_name_H-M   'P 1'
#
loop_
_entity.id
_entity.type
_entity.pdbx_description
1 polymer ?
#
loop_
_entity_poly.entity_id
_entity_poly.type
_entity_poly.pdbx_seq_one_letter_code
_entity_poly.pdbx_strand_id
1 'polypeptide(L)'
;MSNHEIDTILSTLRLEANPELSSLFEEFESCYEQKLWHQLTLSLKKFFEDERAIPLRLRVYDTFVSKFIDKINQLNVIEFLLLSLKNNSNYDESINYLNQLKDVFKITDEKRTRNDGLPNHNDGRLLIDIEIARIYLFQGDLVKARDSLDEFDKILESVDTLPLLLVNTFYSVNALYYKLKKDFNNFYYTSLLFLSTMDKEFEMDLTSQENRELAFDLSIAALLGDKIYNFGELLQHPIMSSISNNKEFDWLFNLLNALTNGDFETFDSIINLQIPKTPILAAHESFLRQKICLMTLVESVFSRNIRTLSFDDIAKATHLPKDNVEHLVMRSISLGLLKGSIDQVNEIVSITWVQPRIISFNQIEKMNDRLYEWNDQVSRLGEKLEERGRSIWV
;
A
#
# COMPACT_ATOMS: atom_id res chain seq x y z
N MET A 1 10.08 29.22 -39.02
CA MET A 1 8.80 28.80 -39.65
C MET A 1 7.95 27.95 -38.71
N SER A 2 8.53 27.15 -37.81
CA SER A 2 7.80 26.26 -36.90
C SER A 2 7.14 26.92 -35.67
N ASN A 3 7.42 28.21 -35.38
CA ASN A 3 6.83 28.93 -34.24
C ASN A 3 5.40 29.42 -34.56
N HIS A 4 5.19 30.05 -35.73
CA HIS A 4 3.87 30.57 -36.10
C HIS A 4 2.78 29.51 -36.27
N GLU A 5 3.14 28.27 -36.63
CA GLU A 5 2.16 27.17 -36.67
C GLU A 5 1.72 26.75 -35.25
N ILE A 6 2.62 26.81 -34.26
CA ILE A 6 2.27 26.53 -32.86
C ILE A 6 1.38 27.63 -32.32
N ASP A 7 1.71 28.90 -32.58
CA ASP A 7 0.90 30.04 -32.14
C ASP A 7 -0.50 29.99 -32.77
N THR A 8 -0.60 29.60 -34.04
CA THR A 8 -1.89 29.43 -34.74
C THR A 8 -2.69 28.26 -34.16
N ILE A 9 -2.04 27.15 -33.82
CA ILE A 9 -2.70 25.98 -33.23
C ILE A 9 -3.14 26.27 -31.79
N LEU A 10 -2.30 26.93 -30.98
CA LEU A 10 -2.67 27.40 -29.64
C LEU A 10 -3.82 28.40 -29.69
N SER A 11 -3.83 29.30 -30.69
CA SER A 11 -4.95 30.21 -30.94
C SER A 11 -6.24 29.47 -31.34
N THR A 12 -6.17 28.38 -32.10
CA THR A 12 -7.35 27.54 -32.39
C THR A 12 -7.83 26.78 -31.15
N LEU A 13 -6.92 26.27 -30.32
CA LEU A 13 -7.24 25.59 -29.06
C LEU A 13 -7.82 26.58 -28.03
N ARG A 14 -7.41 27.85 -28.09
CA ARG A 14 -7.95 28.98 -27.30
C ARG A 14 -9.41 29.27 -27.64
N LEU A 15 -9.84 29.09 -28.89
CA LEU A 15 -11.24 29.26 -29.29
C LEU A 15 -12.15 28.11 -28.82
N GLU A 16 -11.59 26.93 -28.60
CA GLU A 16 -12.30 25.75 -28.11
C GLU A 16 -12.30 25.66 -26.56
N ALA A 17 -11.47 26.45 -25.88
CA ALA A 17 -11.32 26.44 -24.42
C ALA A 17 -12.16 27.54 -23.71
N ASN A 18 -12.55 27.28 -22.46
CA ASN A 18 -13.27 28.24 -21.62
C ASN A 18 -12.43 29.51 -21.30
N PRO A 19 -13.06 30.67 -21.01
CA PRO A 19 -12.38 31.96 -20.80
C PRO A 19 -11.27 31.98 -19.73
N GLU A 20 -11.34 31.14 -18.69
CA GLU A 20 -10.30 31.07 -17.64
C GLU A 20 -9.01 30.37 -18.10
N LEU A 21 -9.11 29.46 -19.09
CA LEU A 21 -7.94 28.77 -19.67
C LEU A 21 -7.22 29.67 -20.69
N SER A 22 -7.92 30.67 -21.26
CA SER A 22 -7.34 31.63 -22.20
C SER A 22 -6.16 32.40 -21.60
N SER A 23 -6.21 32.71 -20.30
CA SER A 23 -5.14 33.40 -19.58
C SER A 23 -3.88 32.52 -19.50
N LEU A 24 -4.05 31.22 -19.27
CA LEU A 24 -2.94 30.25 -19.19
C LEU A 24 -2.29 30.03 -20.57
N PHE A 25 -3.06 30.07 -21.66
CA PHE A 25 -2.50 30.00 -23.01
C PHE A 25 -1.65 31.22 -23.37
N GLU A 26 -2.04 32.42 -22.92
CA GLU A 26 -1.22 33.64 -23.09
C GLU A 26 0.07 33.59 -22.26
N GLU A 27 0.01 32.98 -21.07
CA GLU A 27 1.21 32.69 -20.28
C GLU A 27 2.12 31.68 -20.97
N PHE A 28 1.57 30.66 -21.65
CA PHE A 28 2.36 29.70 -22.43
C PHE A 28 3.09 30.36 -23.60
N GLU A 29 2.39 31.21 -24.35
CA GLU A 29 2.98 31.97 -25.46
C GLU A 29 4.11 32.87 -24.95
N SER A 30 3.85 33.64 -23.89
CA SER A 30 4.84 34.55 -23.30
C SER A 30 6.06 33.80 -22.76
N CYS A 31 5.86 32.69 -22.04
CA CYS A 31 6.94 31.86 -21.52
C CYS A 31 7.74 31.17 -22.64
N TYR A 32 7.07 30.80 -23.73
CA TYR A 32 7.71 30.21 -24.90
C TYR A 32 8.57 31.23 -25.66
N GLU A 33 8.06 32.43 -25.90
CA GLU A 33 8.82 33.52 -26.50
C GLU A 33 10.05 33.89 -25.67
N GLN A 34 9.89 33.93 -24.34
CA GLN A 34 10.96 34.24 -23.40
C GLN A 34 11.89 33.05 -23.09
N LYS A 35 11.57 31.84 -23.59
CA LYS A 35 12.31 30.59 -23.36
C LYS A 35 12.48 30.20 -21.88
N LEU A 36 11.47 30.50 -21.05
CA LEU A 36 11.45 30.17 -19.63
C LEU A 36 10.86 28.78 -19.39
N TRP A 37 11.69 27.74 -19.61
CA TRP A 37 11.24 26.33 -19.61
C TRP A 37 10.69 25.84 -18.26
N HIS A 38 11.24 26.32 -17.15
CA HIS A 38 10.79 25.90 -15.82
C HIS A 38 9.38 26.45 -15.49
N GLN A 39 9.15 27.74 -15.74
CA GLN A 39 7.84 28.36 -15.53
C GLN A 39 6.79 27.79 -16.48
N LEU A 40 7.17 27.53 -17.73
CA LEU A 40 6.31 26.84 -18.69
C LEU A 40 5.87 25.47 -18.17
N THR A 41 6.78 24.70 -17.56
CA THR A 41 6.46 23.39 -17.00
C THR A 41 5.47 23.49 -15.82
N LEU A 42 5.61 24.50 -14.97
CA LEU A 42 4.70 24.75 -13.85
C LEU A 42 3.30 25.17 -14.33
N SER A 43 3.23 26.07 -15.31
CA SER A 43 1.95 26.49 -15.88
C SER A 43 1.27 25.33 -16.63
N LEU A 44 2.05 24.48 -17.32
CA LEU A 44 1.52 23.27 -17.96
C LEU A 44 0.96 22.30 -16.91
N LYS A 45 1.65 22.13 -15.79
CA LYS A 45 1.16 21.27 -14.70
C LYS A 45 -0.22 21.67 -14.21
N LYS A 46 -0.42 22.96 -13.93
CA LYS A 46 -1.75 23.50 -13.56
C LYS A 46 -2.80 23.25 -14.64
N PHE A 47 -2.45 23.44 -15.91
CA PHE A 47 -3.36 23.18 -17.04
C PHE A 47 -3.72 21.70 -17.21
N PHE A 48 -2.77 20.79 -16.97
CA PHE A 48 -3.00 19.35 -17.03
C PHE A 48 -3.69 18.80 -15.77
N GLU A 49 -3.69 19.51 -14.65
CA GLU A 49 -4.50 19.18 -13.46
C GLU A 49 -5.98 19.54 -13.68
N ASP A 50 -6.29 20.61 -14.43
CA ASP A 50 -7.66 21.07 -14.65
C ASP A 50 -8.52 20.11 -15.50
N GLU A 51 -9.52 19.46 -14.88
CA GLU A 51 -10.46 18.47 -15.47
C GLU A 51 -11.26 18.95 -16.69
N ARG A 52 -11.18 20.21 -17.10
CA ARG A 52 -11.95 20.76 -18.24
C ARG A 52 -11.19 20.71 -19.56
N ALA A 53 -9.89 20.41 -19.55
CA ALA A 53 -9.03 20.33 -20.74
C ALA A 53 -8.98 18.92 -21.38
N ILE A 54 -9.76 17.97 -20.86
CA ILE A 54 -9.67 16.51 -21.11
C ILE A 54 -9.47 16.12 -22.60
N PRO A 55 -10.29 16.57 -23.56
CA PRO A 55 -10.10 16.22 -24.98
C PRO A 55 -8.97 16.99 -25.70
N LEU A 56 -8.56 18.14 -25.19
CA LEU A 56 -7.55 19.01 -25.82
C LEU A 56 -6.11 18.64 -25.41
N ARG A 57 -5.95 17.96 -24.27
CA ARG A 57 -4.65 17.50 -23.72
C ARG A 57 -3.84 16.67 -24.71
N LEU A 58 -4.49 15.78 -25.47
CA LEU A 58 -3.81 14.89 -26.43
C LEU A 58 -3.21 15.67 -27.60
N ARG A 59 -3.94 16.64 -28.16
CA ARG A 59 -3.43 17.48 -29.26
C ARG A 59 -2.32 18.42 -28.80
N VAL A 60 -2.47 18.99 -27.61
CA VAL A 60 -1.42 19.80 -26.98
C VAL A 60 -0.19 18.95 -26.73
N TYR A 61 -0.34 17.72 -26.22
CA TYR A 61 0.77 16.79 -26.04
C TYR A 61 1.49 16.51 -27.35
N ASP A 62 0.76 16.09 -28.39
CA ASP A 62 1.36 15.70 -29.68
C ASP A 62 2.11 16.85 -30.35
N THR A 63 1.57 18.08 -30.29
CA THR A 63 2.15 19.24 -30.97
C THR A 63 3.21 19.97 -30.15
N PHE A 64 3.02 20.04 -28.83
CA PHE A 64 3.87 20.77 -27.90
C PHE A 64 4.96 19.83 -27.35
N VAL A 65 4.58 18.73 -26.69
CA VAL A 65 5.53 17.87 -25.96
C VAL A 65 6.54 17.18 -26.87
N SER A 66 6.14 16.76 -28.08
CA SER A 66 7.08 16.21 -29.09
C SER A 66 8.26 17.14 -29.41
N LYS A 67 8.09 18.46 -29.23
CA LYS A 67 9.15 19.46 -29.44
C LYS A 67 9.92 19.80 -28.16
N PHE A 68 9.37 19.50 -26.97
CA PHE A 68 9.94 19.89 -25.67
C PHE A 68 10.58 18.75 -24.87
N ILE A 69 10.56 17.52 -25.38
CA ILE A 69 11.26 16.36 -24.78
C ILE A 69 12.73 16.66 -24.47
N ASP A 70 13.37 17.53 -25.26
CA ASP A 70 14.77 17.86 -25.05
C ASP A 70 15.04 18.85 -23.90
N LYS A 71 14.06 19.61 -23.42
CA LYS A 71 14.33 20.78 -22.55
C LYS A 71 13.59 20.77 -21.22
N ILE A 72 12.71 19.80 -21.01
CA ILE A 72 11.87 19.70 -19.82
C ILE A 72 12.33 18.51 -18.96
N ASN A 73 12.02 18.57 -17.66
CA ASN A 73 12.16 17.42 -16.77
C ASN A 73 11.25 16.27 -17.23
N GLN A 74 11.86 15.11 -17.47
CA GLN A 74 11.25 13.90 -17.99
C GLN A 74 10.04 13.41 -17.18
N LEU A 75 10.10 13.54 -15.85
CA LEU A 75 9.03 13.09 -14.96
C LEU A 75 7.72 13.86 -15.24
N ASN A 76 7.82 15.16 -15.48
CA ASN A 76 6.67 16.01 -15.75
C ASN A 76 6.07 15.72 -17.15
N VAL A 77 6.93 15.40 -18.12
CA VAL A 77 6.48 14.96 -19.46
C VAL A 77 5.66 13.67 -19.37
N ILE A 78 6.06 12.74 -18.52
CA ILE A 78 5.34 11.49 -18.31
C ILE A 78 4.09 11.71 -17.45
N GLU A 79 4.13 12.60 -16.45
CA GLU A 79 2.95 13.01 -15.69
C GLU A 79 1.86 13.60 -16.60
N PHE A 80 2.23 14.43 -17.58
CA PHE A 80 1.29 14.95 -18.58
C PHE A 80 0.74 13.87 -19.51
N LEU A 81 1.58 12.90 -19.87
CA LEU A 81 1.12 11.74 -20.63
C LEU A 81 0.12 10.91 -19.80
N LEU A 82 0.41 10.69 -18.52
CA LEU A 82 -0.47 9.95 -17.61
C LEU A 82 -1.84 10.59 -17.48
N LEU A 83 -1.87 11.91 -17.29
CA LEU A 83 -3.10 12.71 -17.21
C LEU A 83 -3.87 12.73 -18.55
N SER A 84 -3.17 12.50 -19.67
CA SER A 84 -3.79 12.36 -20.99
C SER A 84 -4.29 10.94 -21.25
N LEU A 85 -3.59 9.92 -20.76
CA LEU A 85 -3.93 8.50 -20.92
C LEU A 85 -5.04 8.03 -19.97
N LYS A 86 -5.22 8.63 -18.77
CA LYS A 86 -6.31 8.29 -17.83
C LYS A 86 -7.70 8.42 -18.47
N ASN A 87 -7.83 9.21 -19.55
CA ASN A 87 -9.10 9.49 -20.21
C ASN A 87 -9.31 8.74 -21.54
N ASN A 88 -8.32 8.02 -22.06
CA ASN A 88 -8.45 7.29 -23.31
C ASN A 88 -9.01 5.89 -23.10
N SER A 89 -10.10 5.57 -23.79
CA SER A 89 -10.68 4.22 -23.80
C SER A 89 -9.95 3.24 -24.74
N ASN A 90 -9.04 3.72 -25.59
CA ASN A 90 -8.28 2.91 -26.54
C ASN A 90 -6.92 2.50 -25.97
N TYR A 91 -6.85 1.28 -25.44
CA TYR A 91 -5.64 0.71 -24.85
C TYR A 91 -4.50 0.48 -25.88
N ASP A 92 -4.82 0.11 -27.12
CA ASP A 92 -3.81 -0.15 -28.16
C ASP A 92 -3.15 1.15 -28.69
N GLU A 93 -3.91 2.23 -28.83
CA GLU A 93 -3.35 3.54 -29.17
C GLU A 93 -2.43 4.02 -28.05
N SER A 94 -2.84 3.82 -26.79
CA SER A 94 -2.05 4.19 -25.61
C SER A 94 -0.70 3.46 -25.55
N ILE A 95 -0.66 2.16 -25.88
CA ILE A 95 0.58 1.38 -25.98
C ILE A 95 1.46 1.90 -27.12
N ASN A 96 0.88 2.22 -28.28
CA ASN A 96 1.64 2.76 -29.41
C ASN A 96 2.26 4.13 -29.09
N TYR A 97 1.53 5.01 -28.42
CA TYR A 97 2.06 6.31 -27.96
C TYR A 97 3.21 6.14 -26.94
N LEU A 98 3.08 5.20 -25.99
CA LEU A 98 4.15 4.90 -25.03
C LEU A 98 5.40 4.31 -25.70
N ASN A 99 5.23 3.43 -26.69
CA ASN A 99 6.35 2.89 -27.46
C ASN A 99 7.04 3.96 -28.32
N GLN A 100 6.27 4.85 -28.95
CA GLN A 100 6.82 5.99 -29.70
C GLN A 100 7.64 6.90 -28.79
N LEU A 101 7.14 7.18 -27.58
CA LEU A 101 7.88 7.95 -26.58
C LEU A 101 9.14 7.24 -26.12
N LYS A 102 9.07 5.93 -25.84
CA LYS A 102 10.24 5.12 -25.50
C LYS A 102 11.32 5.20 -26.57
N ASP A 103 10.94 5.18 -27.85
CA ASP A 103 11.88 5.30 -28.96
C ASP A 103 12.43 6.73 -29.09
N VAL A 104 11.63 7.76 -28.81
CA VAL A 104 12.13 9.15 -28.75
C VAL A 104 13.16 9.31 -27.63
N PHE A 105 12.94 8.71 -26.45
CA PHE A 105 13.92 8.75 -25.35
C PHE A 105 15.22 8.03 -25.68
N LYS A 106 15.17 6.88 -26.36
CA LYS A 106 16.39 6.21 -26.86
C LYS A 106 17.17 7.10 -27.83
N ILE A 107 16.48 7.75 -28.76
CA ILE A 107 17.09 8.65 -29.75
C ILE A 107 17.71 9.89 -29.06
N THR A 108 17.06 10.40 -28.02
CA THR A 108 17.55 11.53 -27.22
C THR A 108 18.76 11.15 -26.38
N ASP A 109 18.79 9.94 -25.82
CA ASP A 109 19.93 9.40 -25.07
C ASP A 109 21.16 9.22 -25.98
N GLU A 110 20.97 8.66 -27.17
CA GLU A 110 22.05 8.47 -28.15
C GLU A 110 22.68 9.81 -28.58
N LYS A 111 21.87 10.87 -28.70
CA LYS A 111 22.34 12.22 -29.10
C LYS A 111 23.06 12.98 -27.99
N ARG A 112 22.89 12.62 -26.70
CA ARG A 112 23.38 13.39 -25.53
C ARG A 112 24.65 12.86 -24.88
N THR A 113 25.31 11.88 -25.48
CA THR A 113 26.34 11.07 -24.80
C THR A 113 27.67 11.75 -24.42
N ARG A 114 27.84 13.08 -24.50
CA ARG A 114 29.09 13.73 -24.04
C ARG A 114 28.85 15.15 -23.51
N ASN A 115 28.86 15.31 -22.18
CA ASN A 115 29.13 16.57 -21.45
C ASN A 115 27.96 17.42 -20.88
N ASP A 116 26.80 16.85 -20.54
CA ASP A 116 25.85 17.52 -19.64
C ASP A 116 25.69 16.69 -18.36
N GLY A 117 26.20 17.19 -17.23
CA GLY A 117 26.24 16.49 -15.93
C GLY A 117 24.89 16.37 -15.22
N LEU A 118 23.82 16.01 -15.94
CA LEU A 118 22.50 15.71 -15.38
C LEU A 118 22.31 14.19 -15.20
N PRO A 119 21.63 13.76 -14.13
CA PRO A 119 21.42 12.34 -13.83
C PRO A 119 20.61 11.62 -14.93
N ASN A 120 20.88 10.33 -15.06
CA ASN A 120 20.49 9.45 -16.16
C ASN A 120 19.01 9.51 -16.54
N HIS A 121 18.73 9.53 -17.85
CA HIS A 121 17.40 9.41 -18.46
C HIS A 121 16.71 8.04 -18.26
N ASN A 122 17.34 7.12 -17.53
CA ASN A 122 16.78 5.80 -17.22
C ASN A 122 15.46 5.92 -16.46
N ASP A 123 15.32 6.87 -15.55
CA ASP A 123 14.14 7.00 -14.68
C ASP A 123 12.84 7.18 -15.49
N GLY A 124 12.91 7.95 -16.58
CA GLY A 124 11.78 8.16 -17.47
C GLY A 124 11.41 6.92 -18.28
N ARG A 125 12.41 6.15 -18.72
CA ARG A 125 12.17 4.88 -19.41
C ARG A 125 11.51 3.86 -18.49
N LEU A 126 11.99 3.76 -17.25
CA LEU A 126 11.42 2.86 -16.24
C LEU A 126 9.96 3.22 -15.96
N LEU A 127 9.64 4.51 -15.85
CA LEU A 127 8.28 4.95 -15.64
C LEU A 127 7.36 4.61 -16.82
N ILE A 128 7.82 4.77 -18.07
CA ILE A 128 7.05 4.41 -19.27
C ILE A 128 6.74 2.93 -19.28
N ASP A 129 7.73 2.11 -18.98
CA ASP A 129 7.55 0.67 -19.03
C ASP A 129 6.62 0.15 -17.91
N ILE A 130 6.61 0.78 -16.73
CA ILE A 130 5.61 0.55 -15.67
C ILE A 130 4.20 0.92 -16.15
N GLU A 131 4.05 2.01 -16.90
CA GLU A 131 2.75 2.42 -17.44
C GLU A 131 2.28 1.51 -18.58
N ILE A 132 3.20 0.99 -19.39
CA ILE A 132 2.91 -0.09 -20.34
C ILE A 132 2.35 -1.31 -19.58
N ALA A 133 3.00 -1.70 -18.47
CA ALA A 133 2.50 -2.80 -17.64
C ALA A 133 1.10 -2.49 -17.08
N ARG A 134 0.83 -1.25 -16.65
CA ARG A 134 -0.50 -0.82 -16.19
C ARG A 134 -1.57 -0.97 -17.26
N ILE A 135 -1.28 -0.59 -18.50
CA ILE A 135 -2.23 -0.75 -19.62
C ILE A 135 -2.45 -2.24 -19.95
N TYR A 136 -1.41 -3.07 -19.90
CA TYR A 136 -1.58 -4.51 -20.05
C TYR A 136 -2.48 -5.12 -18.98
N LEU A 137 -2.43 -4.62 -17.73
CA LEU A 137 -3.36 -5.02 -16.68
C LEU A 137 -4.81 -4.65 -17.01
N PHE A 138 -5.05 -3.47 -17.59
CA PHE A 138 -6.41 -3.08 -18.02
C PHE A 138 -6.91 -3.91 -19.21
N GLN A 139 -6.02 -4.33 -20.12
CA GLN A 139 -6.35 -5.26 -21.20
C GLN A 139 -6.59 -6.70 -20.70
N GLY A 140 -6.18 -7.03 -19.47
CA GLY A 140 -6.32 -8.35 -18.87
C GLY A 140 -5.20 -9.34 -19.22
N ASP A 141 -4.13 -8.89 -19.88
CA ASP A 141 -2.96 -9.73 -20.20
C ASP A 141 -1.99 -9.75 -19.00
N LEU A 142 -2.32 -10.59 -18.02
CA LEU A 142 -1.58 -10.71 -16.76
C LEU A 142 -0.16 -11.26 -16.93
N VAL A 143 0.11 -11.99 -18.01
CA VAL A 143 1.41 -12.64 -18.23
C VAL A 143 2.43 -11.61 -18.68
N LYS A 144 2.12 -10.83 -19.72
CA LYS A 144 3.03 -9.77 -20.20
C LYS A 144 3.26 -8.68 -19.17
N ALA A 145 2.23 -8.33 -18.40
CA ALA A 145 2.39 -7.39 -17.30
C ALA A 145 3.37 -7.90 -16.25
N ARG A 146 3.33 -9.20 -15.94
CA ARG A 146 4.24 -9.79 -14.95
C ARG A 146 5.69 -9.85 -15.44
N ASP A 147 5.90 -10.27 -16.68
CA ASP A 147 7.25 -10.33 -17.26
C ASP A 147 7.89 -8.92 -17.26
N SER A 148 7.13 -7.89 -17.65
CA SER A 148 7.58 -6.49 -17.55
C SER A 148 7.91 -6.10 -16.11
N LEU A 149 7.06 -6.43 -15.13
CA LEU A 149 7.30 -6.10 -13.72
C LEU A 149 8.53 -6.82 -13.14
N ASP A 150 8.76 -8.08 -13.51
CA ASP A 150 9.94 -8.85 -13.07
C ASP A 150 11.24 -8.33 -13.71
N GLU A 151 11.17 -7.78 -14.94
CA GLU A 151 12.28 -7.04 -15.52
C GLU A 151 12.54 -5.73 -14.75
N PHE A 152 11.49 -5.02 -14.31
CA PHE A 152 11.64 -3.83 -13.46
C PHE A 152 12.22 -4.15 -12.09
N ASP A 153 11.80 -5.24 -11.44
CA ASP A 153 12.34 -5.65 -10.14
C ASP A 153 13.86 -5.84 -10.19
N LYS A 154 14.38 -6.48 -11.24
CA LYS A 154 15.83 -6.66 -11.43
C LYS A 154 16.57 -5.35 -11.65
N ILE A 155 15.95 -4.40 -12.36
CA ILE A 155 16.54 -3.09 -12.61
C ILE A 155 16.49 -2.24 -11.33
N LEU A 156 15.40 -2.31 -10.57
CA LEU A 156 15.22 -1.68 -9.27
C LEU A 156 16.29 -2.15 -8.27
N GLU A 157 16.56 -3.46 -8.19
CA GLU A 157 17.62 -4.02 -7.35
C GLU A 157 19.03 -3.55 -7.75
N SER A 158 19.22 -3.10 -9.00
CA SER A 158 20.51 -2.63 -9.51
C SER A 158 20.76 -1.13 -9.32
N VAL A 159 19.71 -0.34 -9.02
CA VAL A 159 19.79 1.13 -8.94
C VAL A 159 19.53 1.59 -7.49
N ASP A 160 20.57 2.10 -6.84
CA ASP A 160 20.52 2.53 -5.43
C ASP A 160 19.79 3.85 -5.17
N THR A 161 19.60 4.70 -6.19
CA THR A 161 18.93 6.00 -6.05
C THR A 161 17.82 6.14 -7.07
N LEU A 162 16.57 5.95 -6.64
CA LEU A 162 15.39 6.18 -7.47
C LEU A 162 14.50 7.28 -6.88
N PRO A 163 13.85 8.08 -7.75
CA PRO A 163 12.81 9.00 -7.31
C PRO A 163 11.65 8.23 -6.66
N LEU A 164 11.13 8.77 -5.54
CA LEU A 164 9.99 8.19 -4.82
C LEU A 164 8.76 7.99 -5.72
N LEU A 165 8.56 8.88 -6.70
CA LEU A 165 7.47 8.77 -7.68
C LEU A 165 7.51 7.46 -8.47
N LEU A 166 8.69 7.02 -8.90
CA LEU A 166 8.85 5.80 -9.68
C LEU A 166 8.55 4.56 -8.84
N VAL A 167 9.06 4.55 -7.61
CA VAL A 167 8.84 3.46 -6.66
C VAL A 167 7.34 3.37 -6.30
N ASN A 168 6.70 4.52 -6.15
CA ASN A 168 5.27 4.64 -5.87
C ASN A 168 4.40 4.11 -7.04
N THR A 169 4.67 4.52 -8.28
CA THR A 169 3.93 3.99 -9.45
C THR A 169 4.15 2.49 -9.63
N PHE A 170 5.37 2.00 -9.39
CA PHE A 170 5.68 0.58 -9.39
C PHE A 170 4.82 -0.22 -8.40
N TYR A 171 4.78 0.21 -7.13
CA TYR A 171 3.96 -0.47 -6.13
C TYR A 171 2.45 -0.36 -6.42
N SER A 172 2.00 0.75 -7.03
CA SER A 172 0.61 0.90 -7.48
C SER A 172 0.21 -0.16 -8.51
N VAL A 173 1.04 -0.34 -9.55
CA VAL A 173 0.80 -1.33 -10.61
C VAL A 173 0.86 -2.75 -10.05
N ASN A 174 1.80 -3.04 -9.15
CA ASN A 174 1.85 -4.33 -8.47
C ASN A 174 0.61 -4.59 -7.60
N ALA A 175 0.13 -3.58 -6.87
CA ALA A 175 -1.11 -3.70 -6.10
C ALA A 175 -2.30 -4.02 -7.01
N LEU A 176 -2.43 -3.35 -8.16
CA LEU A 176 -3.47 -3.67 -9.15
C LEU A 176 -3.36 -5.11 -9.67
N TYR A 177 -2.14 -5.57 -9.98
CA TYR A 177 -1.90 -6.94 -10.41
C TYR A 177 -2.33 -7.98 -9.36
N TYR A 178 -1.93 -7.80 -8.10
CA TYR A 178 -2.31 -8.71 -7.02
C TYR A 178 -3.81 -8.66 -6.72
N LYS A 179 -4.46 -7.49 -6.85
CA LYS A 179 -5.91 -7.33 -6.73
C LYS A 179 -6.65 -8.16 -7.80
N LEU A 180 -6.20 -8.10 -9.06
CA LEU A 180 -6.79 -8.90 -10.15
C LEU A 180 -6.60 -10.41 -9.93
N LYS A 181 -5.43 -10.83 -9.44
CA LYS A 181 -5.15 -12.23 -9.11
C LYS A 181 -5.85 -12.72 -7.83
N LYS A 182 -6.44 -11.82 -7.05
CA LYS A 182 -7.04 -12.10 -5.72
C LYS A 182 -6.05 -12.70 -4.73
N ASP A 183 -4.78 -12.28 -4.83
CA ASP A 183 -3.76 -12.66 -3.84
C ASP A 183 -3.68 -11.58 -2.75
N PHE A 184 -4.44 -11.81 -1.67
CA PHE A 184 -4.59 -10.85 -0.58
C PHE A 184 -3.31 -10.62 0.23
N ASN A 185 -2.42 -11.62 0.32
CA ASN A 185 -1.20 -11.52 1.11
C ASN A 185 -0.22 -10.55 0.46
N ASN A 186 0.09 -10.79 -0.82
CA ASN A 186 1.02 -9.95 -1.56
C ASN A 186 0.45 -8.56 -1.81
N PHE A 187 -0.86 -8.47 -2.08
CA PHE A 187 -1.54 -7.19 -2.16
C PHE A 187 -1.34 -6.35 -0.90
N TYR A 188 -1.55 -6.92 0.29
CA TYR A 188 -1.42 -6.18 1.55
C TYR A 188 0.00 -5.63 1.75
N TYR A 189 1.05 -6.44 1.55
CA TYR A 189 2.42 -5.97 1.72
C TYR A 189 2.80 -4.90 0.69
N THR A 190 2.47 -5.11 -0.58
CA THR A 190 2.74 -4.13 -1.65
C THR A 190 1.98 -2.83 -1.42
N SER A 191 0.72 -2.91 -0.96
CA SER A 191 -0.07 -1.73 -0.62
C SER A 191 0.52 -0.97 0.57
N LEU A 192 1.01 -1.65 1.61
CA LEU A 192 1.70 -0.94 2.71
C LEU A 192 2.98 -0.25 2.24
N LEU A 193 3.76 -0.89 1.35
CA LEU A 193 4.93 -0.27 0.75
C LEU A 193 4.54 0.96 -0.06
N PHE A 194 3.52 0.85 -0.92
CA PHE A 194 2.94 1.97 -1.67
C PHE A 194 2.60 3.14 -0.75
N LEU A 195 1.89 2.87 0.34
CA LEU A 195 1.49 3.88 1.31
C LEU A 195 2.70 4.50 2.04
N SER A 196 3.69 3.70 2.42
CA SER A 196 4.90 4.19 3.06
C SER A 196 5.76 5.08 2.16
N THR A 197 5.66 4.87 0.84
CA THR A 197 6.40 5.66 -0.17
C THR A 197 5.66 6.92 -0.60
N MET A 198 4.42 7.12 -0.14
CA MET A 198 3.68 8.35 -0.41
C MET A 198 4.15 9.46 0.56
N ASP A 199 4.67 10.55 0.01
CA ASP A 199 4.95 11.75 0.81
C ASP A 199 3.65 12.47 1.21
N LYS A 200 3.69 13.15 2.36
CA LYS A 200 2.58 13.95 2.93
C LYS A 200 2.06 15.07 2.02
N GLU A 201 2.81 15.45 1.00
CA GLU A 201 2.39 16.43 -0.01
C GLU A 201 1.43 15.83 -1.05
N PHE A 202 1.53 14.53 -1.34
CA PHE A 202 0.62 13.79 -2.26
C PHE A 202 -0.69 13.33 -1.59
N GLU A 203 -0.80 13.42 -0.26
CA GLU A 203 -2.08 13.23 0.44
C GLU A 203 -3.12 14.28 0.01
N MET A 204 -2.68 15.43 -0.55
CA MET A 204 -3.57 16.47 -1.07
C MET A 204 -4.15 16.16 -2.45
N ASP A 205 -3.46 15.38 -3.28
CA ASP A 205 -3.84 15.15 -4.69
C ASP A 205 -4.67 13.88 -4.89
N LEU A 206 -4.55 12.90 -3.99
CA LEU A 206 -5.46 11.75 -3.99
C LEU A 206 -6.81 12.21 -3.43
N THR A 207 -7.81 12.24 -4.30
CA THR A 207 -9.20 12.52 -3.91
C THR A 207 -9.54 11.63 -2.73
N SER A 208 -10.17 12.16 -1.67
CA SER A 208 -10.54 11.36 -0.48
C SER A 208 -11.32 10.08 -0.84
N GLN A 209 -11.90 10.01 -2.04
CA GLN A 209 -12.52 8.83 -2.61
C GLN A 209 -11.56 7.69 -2.98
N GLU A 210 -10.47 7.95 -3.69
CA GLU A 210 -9.50 6.91 -4.09
C GLU A 210 -8.82 6.32 -2.84
N ASN A 211 -8.51 7.17 -1.85
CA ASN A 211 -8.01 6.73 -0.54
C ASN A 211 -9.03 5.85 0.21
N ARG A 212 -10.34 6.15 0.11
CA ARG A 212 -11.39 5.32 0.74
C ARG A 212 -11.48 3.94 0.09
N GLU A 213 -11.46 3.88 -1.24
CA GLU A 213 -11.51 2.61 -1.97
C GLU A 213 -10.28 1.75 -1.68
N LEU A 214 -9.09 2.33 -1.71
CA LEU A 214 -7.84 1.64 -1.37
C LEU A 214 -7.87 1.10 0.06
N ALA A 215 -8.37 1.90 1.00
CA ALA A 215 -8.41 1.52 2.40
C ALA A 215 -9.47 0.44 2.70
N PHE A 216 -10.59 0.47 1.97
CA PHE A 216 -11.55 -0.62 1.97
C PHE A 216 -10.92 -1.91 1.42
N ASP A 217 -10.30 -1.86 0.25
CA ASP A 217 -9.64 -3.01 -0.36
C ASP A 217 -8.53 -3.58 0.54
N LEU A 218 -7.74 -2.71 1.17
CA LEU A 218 -6.67 -3.08 2.09
C LEU A 218 -7.22 -3.77 3.33
N SER A 219 -8.34 -3.28 3.87
CA SER A 219 -9.02 -3.90 5.01
C SER A 219 -9.58 -5.27 4.65
N ILE A 220 -10.17 -5.42 3.46
CA ILE A 220 -10.63 -6.73 2.97
C ILE A 220 -9.45 -7.69 2.76
N ALA A 221 -8.35 -7.22 2.19
CA ALA A 221 -7.14 -8.03 2.03
C ALA A 221 -6.53 -8.44 3.37
N ALA A 222 -6.51 -7.54 4.36
CA ALA A 222 -6.06 -7.84 5.71
C ALA A 222 -6.94 -8.93 6.36
N LEU A 223 -8.26 -8.87 6.18
CA LEU A 223 -9.20 -9.85 6.71
C LEU A 223 -9.00 -11.22 6.05
N LEU A 224 -8.92 -11.26 4.71
CA LEU A 224 -8.85 -12.50 3.92
C LEU A 224 -7.44 -13.10 3.80
N GLY A 225 -6.39 -12.38 4.19
CA GLY A 225 -5.02 -12.90 4.14
C GLY A 225 -4.76 -14.02 5.15
N ASP A 226 -4.14 -15.11 4.69
CA ASP A 226 -3.81 -16.30 5.50
C ASP A 226 -2.64 -16.06 6.46
N LYS A 227 -1.75 -15.12 6.14
CA LYS A 227 -0.53 -14.84 6.92
C LYS A 227 -0.58 -13.53 7.71
N ILE A 228 -1.67 -12.77 7.58
CA ILE A 228 -1.78 -11.44 8.16
C ILE A 228 -2.52 -11.54 9.49
N TYR A 229 -1.75 -11.47 10.58
CA TYR A 229 -2.27 -11.45 11.96
C TYR A 229 -1.90 -10.15 12.69
N ASN A 230 -1.19 -9.24 12.02
CA ASN A 230 -0.85 -7.92 12.55
C ASN A 230 -1.76 -6.82 12.00
N PHE A 231 -2.94 -6.67 12.62
CA PHE A 231 -3.89 -5.61 12.26
C PHE A 231 -3.54 -4.24 12.84
N GLY A 232 -2.63 -4.18 13.82
CA GLY A 232 -2.27 -2.93 14.48
C GLY A 232 -1.61 -1.92 13.54
N GLU A 233 -0.91 -2.40 12.52
CA GLU A 233 -0.22 -1.56 11.53
C GLU A 233 -1.23 -0.78 10.68
N LEU A 234 -2.26 -1.48 10.21
CA LEU A 234 -3.36 -0.87 9.47
C LEU A 234 -4.17 0.10 10.35
N LEU A 235 -4.46 -0.28 11.60
CA LEU A 235 -5.26 0.54 12.52
C LEU A 235 -4.56 1.84 12.93
N GLN A 236 -3.23 1.86 12.99
CA GLN A 236 -2.45 3.06 13.30
C GLN A 236 -2.25 3.97 12.08
N HIS A 237 -2.50 3.46 10.87
CA HIS A 237 -2.26 4.23 9.65
C HIS A 237 -3.32 5.36 9.48
N PRO A 238 -2.90 6.61 9.15
CA PRO A 238 -3.81 7.75 8.99
C PRO A 238 -4.97 7.51 8.01
N ILE A 239 -4.77 6.66 7.01
CA ILE A 239 -5.78 6.30 6.00
C ILE A 239 -7.02 5.65 6.62
N MET A 240 -6.87 4.91 7.73
CA MET A 240 -8.02 4.32 8.42
C MET A 240 -8.83 5.39 9.17
N SER A 241 -8.21 6.49 9.58
CA SER A 241 -8.92 7.64 10.19
C SER A 241 -9.81 8.39 9.18
N SER A 242 -9.46 8.35 7.89
CA SER A 242 -10.31 8.87 6.82
C SER A 242 -11.59 8.03 6.63
N ILE A 243 -11.51 6.73 6.94
CA ILE A 243 -12.66 5.82 6.91
C ILE A 243 -13.56 6.02 8.13
N SER A 244 -12.98 6.17 9.34
CA SER A 244 -13.74 6.21 10.60
C SER A 244 -14.73 7.38 10.69
N ASN A 245 -14.52 8.45 9.92
CA ASN A 245 -15.42 9.60 9.89
C ASN A 245 -16.76 9.31 9.20
N ASN A 246 -16.90 8.20 8.46
CA ASN A 246 -18.12 7.85 7.74
C ASN A 246 -18.84 6.62 8.34
N LYS A 247 -20.15 6.75 8.55
CA LYS A 247 -21.01 5.71 9.13
C LYS A 247 -21.08 4.41 8.31
N GLU A 248 -20.78 4.46 7.01
CA GLU A 248 -20.89 3.28 6.12
C GLU A 248 -19.75 2.27 6.30
N PHE A 249 -18.60 2.69 6.84
CA PHE A 249 -17.41 1.84 6.98
C PHE A 249 -16.94 1.66 8.42
N ASP A 250 -17.59 2.32 9.38
CA ASP A 250 -17.33 2.17 10.81
C ASP A 250 -17.42 0.70 11.29
N TRP A 251 -18.31 -0.08 10.68
CA TRP A 251 -18.41 -1.52 10.95
C TRP A 251 -17.12 -2.28 10.63
N LEU A 252 -16.33 -1.85 9.64
CA LEU A 252 -15.09 -2.50 9.23
C LEU A 252 -13.98 -2.25 10.24
N PHE A 253 -13.91 -1.02 10.77
CA PHE A 253 -13.03 -0.67 11.87
C PHE A 253 -13.38 -1.48 13.13
N ASN A 254 -14.67 -1.52 13.48
CA ASN A 254 -15.15 -2.32 14.60
C ASN A 254 -14.88 -3.82 14.41
N LEU A 255 -14.99 -4.34 13.18
CA LEU A 255 -14.65 -5.73 12.86
C LEU A 255 -13.15 -6.02 13.06
N LEU A 256 -12.28 -5.12 12.60
CA LEU A 256 -10.82 -5.26 12.77
C LEU A 256 -10.41 -5.17 14.25
N ASN A 257 -11.07 -4.31 15.04
CA ASN A 257 -10.85 -4.24 16.48
C ASN A 257 -11.36 -5.48 17.21
N ALA A 258 -12.57 -5.96 16.88
CA ALA A 258 -13.11 -7.19 17.44
C ALA A 258 -12.22 -8.39 17.14
N LEU A 259 -11.68 -8.48 15.92
CA LEU A 259 -10.75 -9.55 15.52
C LEU A 259 -9.37 -9.40 16.19
N THR A 260 -8.95 -8.17 16.50
CA THR A 260 -7.70 -7.89 17.22
C THR A 260 -7.76 -8.32 18.68
N ASN A 261 -8.92 -8.10 19.33
CA ASN A 261 -9.20 -8.44 20.72
C ASN A 261 -9.80 -9.87 20.90
N GLY A 262 -10.11 -10.55 19.79
CA GLY A 262 -10.67 -11.90 19.82
C GLY A 262 -12.09 -12.00 20.40
N ASP A 263 -12.89 -10.93 20.30
CA ASP A 263 -14.27 -10.89 20.81
C ASP A 263 -15.25 -11.58 19.85
N PHE A 264 -15.74 -12.77 20.23
CA PHE A 264 -16.65 -13.57 19.39
C PHE A 264 -18.05 -12.95 19.23
N GLU A 265 -18.59 -12.32 20.27
CA GLU A 265 -19.99 -11.81 20.25
C GLU A 265 -20.16 -10.61 19.32
N THR A 266 -19.23 -9.66 19.38
CA THR A 266 -19.22 -8.48 18.51
C THR A 266 -18.93 -8.90 17.06
N PHE A 267 -18.03 -9.86 16.88
CA PHE A 267 -17.69 -10.41 15.57
C PHE A 267 -18.87 -11.12 14.89
N ASP A 268 -19.57 -12.03 15.58
CA ASP A 268 -20.69 -12.77 15.01
C ASP A 268 -21.86 -11.83 14.70
N SER A 269 -22.12 -10.84 15.56
CA SER A 269 -23.12 -9.79 15.32
C SER A 269 -22.83 -8.99 14.05
N ILE A 270 -21.57 -8.61 13.81
CA ILE A 270 -21.18 -7.85 12.61
C ILE A 270 -21.20 -8.74 11.37
N ILE A 271 -20.71 -9.97 11.45
CA ILE A 271 -20.71 -10.92 10.33
C ILE A 271 -22.13 -11.20 9.84
N ASN A 272 -23.07 -11.47 10.76
CA ASN A 272 -24.46 -11.73 10.43
C ASN A 272 -25.12 -10.56 9.67
N LEU A 273 -24.66 -9.32 9.90
CA LEU A 273 -25.13 -8.12 9.20
C LEU A 273 -24.44 -7.88 7.85
N GLN A 274 -23.22 -8.38 7.65
CA GLN A 274 -22.36 -8.06 6.50
C GLN A 274 -22.29 -9.16 5.43
N ILE A 275 -22.60 -10.41 5.79
CA ILE A 275 -22.80 -11.53 4.85
C ILE A 275 -23.68 -11.17 3.64
N PRO A 276 -24.83 -10.48 3.78
CA PRO A 276 -25.67 -10.14 2.63
C PRO A 276 -25.11 -9.00 1.75
N LYS A 277 -24.18 -8.18 2.27
CA LYS A 277 -23.68 -6.98 1.59
C LYS A 277 -22.48 -7.26 0.69
N THR A 278 -21.69 -8.30 0.98
CA THR A 278 -20.46 -8.59 0.25
C THR A 278 -20.32 -10.10 -0.02
N PRO A 279 -20.54 -10.56 -1.27
CA PRO A 279 -20.48 -12.00 -1.60
C PRO A 279 -19.07 -12.58 -1.44
N ILE A 280 -18.03 -11.74 -1.47
CA ILE A 280 -16.64 -12.13 -1.27
C ILE A 280 -16.41 -12.60 0.18
N LEU A 281 -17.03 -11.96 1.17
CA LEU A 281 -16.90 -12.36 2.57
C LEU A 281 -17.66 -13.67 2.84
N ALA A 282 -18.83 -13.85 2.21
CA ALA A 282 -19.61 -15.08 2.33
C ALA A 282 -18.83 -16.32 1.86
N ALA A 283 -18.03 -16.19 0.79
CA ALA A 283 -17.18 -17.28 0.29
C ALA A 283 -16.05 -17.67 1.26
N HIS A 284 -15.63 -16.77 2.16
CA HIS A 284 -14.50 -16.94 3.07
C HIS A 284 -14.89 -16.94 4.55
N GLU A 285 -16.15 -17.21 4.89
CA GLU A 285 -16.62 -17.21 6.29
C GLU A 285 -15.89 -18.24 7.16
N SER A 286 -15.71 -19.46 6.66
CA SER A 286 -15.00 -20.53 7.39
C SER A 286 -13.57 -20.13 7.72
N PHE A 287 -12.92 -19.40 6.82
CA PHE A 287 -11.58 -18.88 7.01
C PHE A 287 -11.54 -17.77 8.07
N LEU A 288 -12.49 -16.84 8.04
CA LEU A 288 -12.64 -15.79 9.06
C LEU A 288 -12.90 -16.37 10.46
N ARG A 289 -13.75 -17.39 10.58
CA ARG A 289 -13.99 -18.10 11.85
C ARG A 289 -12.73 -18.79 12.38
N GLN A 290 -11.96 -19.43 11.51
CA GLN A 290 -10.67 -20.01 11.92
C GLN A 290 -9.68 -18.93 12.35
N LYS A 291 -9.67 -17.79 11.67
CA LYS A 291 -8.78 -16.66 11.95
C LYS A 291 -9.06 -16.02 13.31
N ILE A 292 -10.32 -15.77 13.66
CA ILE A 292 -10.64 -15.24 15.00
C ILE A 292 -10.23 -16.23 16.09
N CYS A 293 -10.42 -17.54 15.89
CA CYS A 293 -10.01 -18.54 16.88
C CYS A 293 -8.48 -18.56 17.08
N LEU A 294 -7.70 -18.38 16.00
CA LEU A 294 -6.24 -18.24 16.08
C LEU A 294 -5.85 -16.96 16.85
N MET A 295 -6.56 -15.86 16.62
CA MET A 295 -6.30 -14.58 17.30
C MET A 295 -6.62 -14.67 18.79
N THR A 296 -7.77 -15.23 19.16
CA THR A 296 -8.14 -15.45 20.57
C THR A 296 -7.15 -16.39 21.26
N LEU A 297 -6.63 -17.42 20.57
CA LEU A 297 -5.57 -18.26 21.11
C LEU A 297 -4.32 -17.43 21.44
N VAL A 298 -3.81 -16.66 20.46
CA VAL A 298 -2.59 -15.84 20.66
C VAL A 298 -2.78 -14.83 21.79
N GLU A 299 -3.94 -14.19 21.91
CA GLU A 299 -4.23 -13.25 22.98
C GLU A 299 -4.35 -13.90 24.36
N SER A 300 -5.01 -15.07 24.43
CA SER A 300 -5.10 -15.85 25.67
C SER A 300 -3.72 -16.28 26.16
N VAL A 301 -2.83 -16.68 25.24
CA VAL A 301 -1.42 -16.99 25.53
C VAL A 301 -0.67 -15.76 26.02
N PHE A 302 -0.85 -14.62 25.37
CA PHE A 302 -0.16 -13.38 25.72
C PHE A 302 -0.59 -12.82 27.08
N SER A 303 -1.86 -12.97 27.43
CA SER A 303 -2.44 -12.49 28.69
C SER A 303 -2.04 -13.34 29.91
N ARG A 304 -1.57 -14.57 29.73
CA ARG A 304 -1.18 -15.45 30.84
C ARG A 304 0.33 -15.37 31.16
N ASN A 305 0.64 -15.41 32.45
CA ASN A 305 2.04 -15.42 32.95
C ASN A 305 2.68 -16.82 32.79
N ILE A 306 1.89 -17.87 32.93
CA ILE A 306 2.34 -19.26 32.78
C ILE A 306 2.03 -19.70 31.34
N ARG A 307 3.06 -20.10 30.59
CA ARG A 307 2.94 -20.46 29.18
C ARG A 307 2.48 -21.91 28.93
N THR A 308 1.73 -22.48 29.88
CA THR A 308 1.06 -23.78 29.73
C THR A 308 -0.44 -23.56 29.65
N LEU A 309 -1.07 -24.11 28.62
CA LEU A 309 -2.52 -24.03 28.41
C LEU A 309 -3.13 -25.42 28.42
N SER A 310 -4.22 -25.60 29.17
CA SER A 310 -5.04 -26.81 29.02
C SER A 310 -5.95 -26.70 27.80
N PHE A 311 -6.26 -27.82 27.16
CA PHE A 311 -7.22 -27.86 26.05
C PHE A 311 -8.61 -27.36 26.46
N ASP A 312 -9.01 -27.55 27.73
CA ASP A 312 -10.30 -27.09 28.25
C ASP A 312 -10.38 -25.55 28.30
N ASP A 313 -9.27 -24.90 28.66
CA ASP A 313 -9.18 -23.45 28.69
C ASP A 313 -9.26 -22.85 27.28
N ILE A 314 -8.60 -23.50 26.31
CA ILE A 314 -8.65 -23.07 24.90
C ILE A 314 -10.04 -23.31 24.32
N ALA A 315 -10.67 -24.44 24.62
CA ALA A 315 -12.03 -24.75 24.17
C ALA A 315 -13.05 -23.73 24.67
N LYS A 316 -12.96 -23.33 25.96
CA LYS A 316 -13.80 -22.27 26.52
C LYS A 316 -13.54 -20.91 25.87
N ALA A 317 -12.29 -20.56 25.64
CA ALA A 317 -11.92 -19.28 25.05
C ALA A 317 -12.32 -19.17 23.57
N THR A 318 -12.26 -20.27 22.81
CA THR A 318 -12.51 -20.28 21.35
C THR A 318 -13.90 -20.76 20.96
N HIS A 319 -14.73 -21.19 21.92
CA HIS A 319 -16.03 -21.83 21.70
C HIS A 319 -15.97 -23.02 20.72
N LEU A 320 -14.84 -23.72 20.67
CA LEU A 320 -14.63 -24.88 19.79
C LEU A 320 -14.66 -26.20 20.57
N PRO A 321 -15.07 -27.31 19.93
CA PRO A 321 -14.90 -28.65 20.47
C PRO A 321 -13.42 -28.96 20.69
N LYS A 322 -13.11 -29.77 21.72
CA LYS A 322 -11.74 -30.18 22.06
C LYS A 322 -10.97 -30.78 20.88
N ASP A 323 -11.62 -31.55 20.02
CA ASP A 323 -10.98 -32.19 18.86
C ASP A 323 -10.41 -31.16 17.87
N ASN A 324 -11.09 -30.03 17.69
CA ASN A 324 -10.64 -28.98 16.78
C ASN A 324 -9.55 -28.09 17.39
N VAL A 325 -9.39 -28.09 18.71
CA VAL A 325 -8.35 -27.33 19.40
C VAL A 325 -6.96 -27.81 18.99
N GLU A 326 -6.76 -29.13 18.86
CA GLU A 326 -5.48 -29.69 18.45
C GLU A 326 -5.09 -29.23 17.04
N HIS A 327 -6.01 -29.31 16.08
CA HIS A 327 -5.81 -28.83 14.71
C HIS A 327 -5.49 -27.34 14.66
N LEU A 328 -6.13 -26.53 15.52
CA LEU A 328 -5.88 -25.11 15.60
C LEU A 328 -4.47 -24.80 16.13
N VAL A 329 -4.02 -25.51 17.16
CA VAL A 329 -2.67 -25.36 17.71
C VAL A 329 -1.62 -25.84 16.70
N MET A 330 -1.84 -26.96 16.01
CA MET A 330 -0.94 -27.40 14.94
C MET A 330 -0.84 -26.38 13.80
N ARG A 331 -1.96 -25.78 13.40
CA ARG A 331 -1.98 -24.74 12.37
C ARG A 331 -1.29 -23.46 12.80
N SER A 332 -1.48 -23.01 14.05
CA SER A 332 -0.82 -21.81 14.56
C SER A 332 0.71 -21.96 14.61
N ILE A 333 1.21 -23.17 14.91
CA ILE A 333 2.64 -23.49 14.83
C ILE A 333 3.12 -23.50 13.37
N SER A 334 2.34 -24.09 12.46
CA SER A 334 2.68 -24.16 11.03
C SER A 334 2.77 -22.78 10.37
N LEU A 335 1.90 -21.85 10.79
CA LEU A 335 1.91 -20.46 10.35
C LEU A 335 3.01 -19.62 11.02
N GLY A 336 3.70 -20.17 12.01
CA GLY A 336 4.76 -19.49 12.74
C GLY A 336 4.27 -18.45 13.75
N LEU A 337 2.99 -18.50 14.14
CA LEU A 337 2.42 -17.60 15.16
C LEU A 337 2.93 -17.96 16.56
N LEU A 338 3.04 -19.27 16.81
CA LEU A 338 3.46 -19.85 18.07
C LEU A 338 4.57 -20.88 17.81
N LYS A 339 5.49 -21.03 18.76
CA LYS A 339 6.35 -22.21 18.85
C LYS A 339 6.14 -22.86 20.20
N GLY A 340 6.08 -24.19 20.20
CA GLY A 340 5.79 -24.95 21.41
C GLY A 340 5.73 -26.44 21.14
N SER A 341 5.42 -27.18 22.21
CA SER A 341 5.15 -28.61 22.18
C SER A 341 3.74 -28.88 22.68
N ILE A 342 3.10 -29.88 22.07
CA ILE A 342 1.76 -30.35 22.41
C ILE A 342 1.93 -31.66 23.16
N ASP A 343 1.35 -31.75 24.35
CA ASP A 343 1.21 -32.99 25.11
C ASP A 343 -0.26 -33.39 25.14
N GLN A 344 -0.61 -34.33 24.26
CA GLN A 344 -1.98 -34.81 24.13
C GLN A 344 -2.42 -35.66 25.33
N VAL A 345 -1.50 -36.38 26.00
CA VAL A 345 -1.84 -37.27 27.13
C VAL A 345 -2.30 -36.46 28.34
N ASN A 346 -1.63 -35.34 28.58
CA ASN A 346 -1.97 -34.43 29.68
C ASN A 346 -2.96 -33.32 29.26
N GLU A 347 -3.36 -33.25 27.99
CA GLU A 347 -4.14 -32.15 27.40
C GLU A 347 -3.51 -30.77 27.64
N ILE A 348 -2.17 -30.65 27.54
CA ILE A 348 -1.43 -29.40 27.78
C ILE A 348 -0.65 -28.96 26.54
N VAL A 349 -0.73 -27.67 26.21
CA VAL A 349 0.15 -27.00 25.24
C VAL A 349 1.17 -26.17 26.01
N SER A 350 2.46 -26.43 25.80
CA SER A 350 3.55 -25.62 26.35
C SER A 350 4.15 -24.74 25.26
N ILE A 351 4.05 -23.43 25.44
CA ILE A 351 4.42 -22.44 24.42
C ILE A 351 5.75 -21.80 24.79
N THR A 352 6.73 -21.90 23.89
CA THR A 352 8.08 -21.36 24.09
C THR A 352 8.21 -19.96 23.53
N TRP A 353 7.56 -19.67 22.41
CA TRP A 353 7.68 -18.39 21.70
C TRP A 353 6.36 -17.98 21.06
N VAL A 354 6.10 -16.68 21.05
CA VAL A 354 4.94 -16.03 20.43
C VAL A 354 5.47 -14.96 19.49
N GLN A 355 4.86 -14.84 18.31
CA GLN A 355 5.22 -13.80 17.36
C GLN A 355 5.01 -12.40 17.96
N PRO A 356 6.02 -11.51 17.88
CA PRO A 356 5.86 -10.11 18.27
C PRO A 356 4.77 -9.43 17.43
N ARG A 357 3.90 -8.66 18.10
CA ARG A 357 2.78 -7.94 17.49
C ARG A 357 2.79 -6.49 17.94
N ILE A 358 2.15 -5.62 17.17
CA ILE A 358 1.85 -4.26 17.60
C ILE A 358 0.91 -4.31 18.80
N ILE A 359 1.26 -3.55 19.83
CA ILE A 359 0.67 -3.61 21.16
C ILE A 359 -0.22 -2.38 21.36
N SER A 360 -1.44 -2.59 21.85
CA SER A 360 -2.33 -1.51 22.28
C SER A 360 -1.96 -0.98 23.67
N PHE A 361 -2.33 0.25 24.01
CA PHE A 361 -1.99 0.86 25.30
C PHE A 361 -2.36 -0.02 26.52
N ASN A 362 -3.53 -0.66 26.51
CA ASN A 362 -3.97 -1.56 27.58
C ASN A 362 -3.05 -2.79 27.77
N GLN A 363 -2.45 -3.28 26.68
CA GLN A 363 -1.51 -4.41 26.74
C GLN A 363 -0.14 -3.95 27.27
N ILE A 364 0.27 -2.70 26.99
CA ILE A 364 1.48 -2.10 27.57
C ILE A 364 1.34 -1.99 29.09
N GLU A 365 0.16 -1.61 29.58
CA GLU A 365 -0.13 -1.55 31.02
C GLU A 365 0.05 -2.91 31.69
N LYS A 366 -0.50 -3.99 31.11
CA LYS A 366 -0.28 -5.36 31.59
C LYS A 366 1.19 -5.77 31.59
N MET A 367 1.97 -5.33 30.60
CA MET A 367 3.42 -5.59 30.57
C MET A 367 4.16 -4.82 31.66
N ASN A 368 3.75 -3.59 31.92
CA ASN A 368 4.31 -2.75 32.97
C ASN A 368 4.08 -3.38 34.35
N ASP A 369 2.86 -3.83 34.64
CA ASP A 369 2.52 -4.50 35.89
C ASP A 369 3.38 -5.75 36.12
N ARG A 370 3.60 -6.55 35.08
CA ARG A 370 4.48 -7.73 35.14
C ARG A 370 5.93 -7.37 35.42
N LEU A 371 6.44 -6.28 34.84
CA LEU A 371 7.79 -5.81 35.11
C LEU A 371 7.92 -5.30 36.55
N TYR A 372 6.89 -4.67 37.10
CA TYR A 372 6.85 -4.30 38.52
C TYR A 372 6.85 -5.52 39.43
N GLU A 373 6.02 -6.54 39.16
CA GLU A 373 6.01 -7.80 39.92
C GLU A 373 7.39 -8.48 39.90
N TRP A 374 8.03 -8.53 38.72
CA TRP A 374 9.36 -9.12 38.59
C TRP A 374 10.42 -8.31 39.34
N ASN A 375 10.38 -6.98 39.26
CA ASN A 375 11.29 -6.13 40.01
C ASN A 375 11.12 -6.30 41.53
N ASP A 376 9.89 -6.43 42.02
CA ASP A 376 9.62 -6.70 43.44
C ASP A 376 10.16 -8.09 43.87
N GLN A 377 9.97 -9.12 43.04
CA GLN A 377 10.53 -10.46 43.29
C GLN A 377 12.07 -10.45 43.35
N VAL A 378 12.74 -9.73 42.44
CA VAL A 378 14.19 -9.58 42.43
C VAL A 378 14.67 -8.80 43.65
N SER A 379 13.97 -7.75 44.03
CA SER A 379 14.29 -6.94 45.21
C SER A 379 14.20 -7.77 46.49
N ARG A 380 13.11 -8.53 46.67
CA ARG A 380 12.95 -9.46 47.80
C ARG A 380 14.01 -10.56 47.82
N LEU A 381 14.41 -11.06 46.65
CA LEU A 381 15.49 -12.05 46.55
C LEU A 381 16.84 -11.41 46.94
N GLY A 382 17.08 -10.18 46.50
CA GLY A 382 18.27 -9.39 46.84
C GLY A 382 18.40 -9.18 48.35
N GLU A 383 17.37 -8.66 49.00
CA GLU A 383 17.33 -8.48 50.46
C GLU A 383 17.62 -9.79 51.21
N LYS A 384 17.01 -10.89 50.76
CA LYS A 384 17.21 -12.23 51.35
C LYS A 384 18.64 -12.76 51.17
N LEU A 385 19.28 -12.43 50.05
CA LEU A 385 20.68 -12.79 49.78
C LEU A 385 21.64 -11.93 50.61
N GLU A 386 21.36 -10.64 50.76
CA GLU A 386 22.16 -9.73 51.59
C GLU A 386 22.12 -10.12 53.07
N GLU A 387 20.94 -10.49 53.60
CA GLU A 387 20.81 -10.99 54.98
C GLU A 387 21.64 -12.25 55.23
N ARG A 388 21.66 -13.18 54.27
CA ARG A 388 22.43 -14.44 54.36
C ARG A 388 23.93 -14.21 54.14
N GLY A 389 24.27 -13.32 53.21
CA GLY A 389 25.63 -13.04 52.76
C GLY A 389 26.42 -12.07 53.65
N ARG A 390 25.73 -11.35 54.55
CA ARG A 390 26.33 -10.36 55.48
C ARG A 390 27.44 -10.89 56.39
N SER A 391 27.51 -12.20 56.58
CA SER A 391 28.56 -12.86 57.36
C SER A 391 29.78 -13.31 56.53
N ILE A 392 29.66 -13.31 55.19
CA ILE A 392 30.64 -13.89 54.26
C ILE A 392 31.33 -12.79 53.43
N TRP A 393 30.65 -11.69 53.13
CA TRP A 393 31.15 -10.59 52.31
C TRP A 393 31.32 -9.32 53.16
N VAL A 394 32.49 -8.67 53.06
CA VAL A 394 32.81 -7.37 53.69
C VAL A 394 32.45 -6.23 52.76
#